data_AF-A0A8J8WCQ0-F1
#
_entry.id   AF-A0A8J8WCQ0-F1
#
_cell.length_a   1.000
_cell.length_b   1.000
_cell.length_c   1.000
_cell.angle_alpha   90.00
_cell.angle_beta   90.00
_cell.angle_gamma   90.00
#
_symmetry.space_group_name_H-M   'P 1'
#
loop_
_entity.id
_entity.type
_entity.pdbx_description
1 polymer ?
#
loop_
_entity_poly.entity_id
_entity_poly.type
_entity_poly.pdbx_seq_one_letter_code
_entity_poly.pdbx_strand_id
1 'polypeptide(L)' 'MTLEEGLELIENYKKGLENFLETLPEQSVQLGTEMVKTLTMNSKNEIKNLVSIEKALKRPPKYESGLSE' A
#
# COMPACT_ATOMS: atom_id res chain seq x y z
N MET A 1 -5.34 -19.13 -0.08
CA MET A 1 -5.22 -17.70 -0.39
C MET A 1 -6.09 -17.39 -1.58
N THR A 2 -7.26 -16.79 -1.34
CA THR A 2 -8.19 -16.29 -2.35
C THR A 2 -7.90 -14.84 -2.71
N LEU A 3 -8.58 -14.29 -3.72
CA LEU A 3 -8.48 -12.88 -4.09
C LEU A 3 -8.98 -11.98 -2.94
N GLU A 4 -10.07 -12.37 -2.28
CA GLU A 4 -10.65 -11.65 -1.14
C GLU A 4 -9.67 -11.60 0.03
N GLU A 5 -9.06 -12.74 0.38
CA GLU A 5 -8.03 -12.81 1.42
C GLU A 5 -6.83 -11.91 1.06
N GLY A 6 -6.40 -11.89 -0.20
CA GLY A 6 -5.32 -11.03 -0.68
C GLY A 6 -5.67 -9.52 -0.61
N LEU A 7 -6.89 -9.15 -0.99
CA LEU A 7 -7.36 -7.76 -0.92
C LEU A 7 -7.51 -7.28 0.53
N GLU A 8 -7.94 -8.16 1.44
CA GLU A 8 -8.01 -7.88 2.87
C GLU A 8 -6.61 -7.65 3.46
N LEU A 9 -5.61 -8.44 3.07
CA LEU A 9 -4.22 -8.22 3.49
C LEU A 9 -3.69 -6.86 3.03
N ILE A 10 -3.98 -6.45 1.80
CA ILE A 10 -3.60 -5.13 1.27
C ILE A 10 -4.27 -4.02 2.08
N GLU A 11 -5.56 -4.15 2.39
CA GLU A 11 -6.31 -3.18 3.17
C GLU A 11 -5.76 -3.04 4.59
N ASN A 12 -5.50 -4.16 5.27
CA ASN A 12 -4.94 -4.18 6.62
C ASN A 12 -3.54 -3.57 6.66
N TYR A 13 -2.71 -3.83 5.66
CA TYR A 13 -1.37 -3.24 5.59
C TYR A 13 -1.41 -1.73 5.34
N LYS A 14 -2.29 -1.24 4.45
CA LYS A 14 -2.51 0.21 4.25
C LYS A 14 -2.90 0.90 5.57
N LYS A 15 -3.89 0.36 6.29
CA LYS A 15 -4.31 0.89 7.60
C LYS A 15 -3.17 0.91 8.61
N GLY A 16 -2.35 -0.15 8.62
CA GLY A 16 -1.14 -0.19 9.45
C GLY A 16 -0.15 0.93 9.14
N LEU A 17 0.08 1.20 7.85
CA LEU A 17 0.94 2.31 7.41
C LEU A 17 0.35 3.68 7.72
N GLU A 18 -0.97 3.85 7.62
CA GLU A 18 -1.67 5.09 8.01
C GLU A 18 -1.54 5.35 9.51
N ASN A 19 -1.83 4.36 10.36
CA ASN A 19 -1.66 4.47 11.81
C ASN A 19 -0.19 4.71 12.21
N PHE A 20 0.75 4.07 11.50
CA PHE A 20 2.18 4.32 11.69
C PHE A 20 2.52 5.79 11.40
N LEU A 21 2.01 6.35 10.29
CA LEU A 21 2.25 7.75 9.94
C LEU A 21 1.64 8.75 10.94
N GLU A 22 0.50 8.41 11.56
CA GLU A 22 -0.13 9.23 12.60
C GLU A 22 0.71 9.28 13.87
N THR A 23 1.34 8.16 14.25
CA THR A 23 2.12 8.02 15.50
C THR A 23 3.60 8.31 15.33
N LEU A 24 4.13 8.28 14.09
CA LEU A 24 5.54 8.51 13.78
C LEU A 24 6.09 9.88 14.28
N PRO A 25 5.34 11.00 14.22
CA PRO A 25 5.82 12.28 14.75
C PRO A 25 6.15 12.24 16.24
N GLU A 26 5.45 11.42 17.02
CA GLU A 26 5.69 11.24 18.46
C GLU A 26 7.06 10.59 18.72
N GLN A 27 7.59 9.84 17.75
CA GLN A 27 8.91 9.20 17.82
C GLN A 27 10.05 10.09 17.34
N SER A 28 9.78 11.34 16.96
CA SER A 28 10.76 12.27 16.41
C SER A 28 11.94 12.57 17.34
N VAL A 29 11.73 12.55 18.66
CA VAL A 29 12.79 12.72 19.67
C VAL A 29 13.78 11.56 19.66
N GLN A 30 13.31 10.33 19.38
CA GLN A 30 14.13 9.12 19.43
C GLN A 30 14.79 8.79 18.08
N LEU A 31 14.05 8.97 16.98
CA LEU A 31 14.50 8.58 15.64
C LEU A 31 15.30 9.70 14.94
N GLY A 32 15.11 10.96 15.35
CA GLY A 32 15.64 12.12 14.66
C GLY A 32 14.83 12.50 13.43
N THR A 33 14.94 13.77 13.03
CA THR A 33 14.09 14.39 12.00
C THR A 33 14.28 13.80 10.60
N GLU A 34 15.51 13.46 10.22
CA GLU A 34 15.80 12.90 8.88
C GLU A 34 15.24 11.48 8.73
N MET A 35 15.30 10.68 9.79
CA MET A 35 14.70 9.34 9.80
C MET A 35 13.17 9.43 9.72
N VAL A 36 12.55 10.31 10.52
CA VAL A 36 11.09 10.55 10.45
C VAL A 36 10.67 10.97 9.04
N LYS A 37 11.42 11.87 8.40
CA LYS A 37 11.15 12.32 7.03
C LYS A 37 11.25 11.16 6.03
N THR A 38 12.30 10.35 6.13
CA THR A 38 12.53 9.19 5.26
C THR A 38 11.41 8.16 5.40
N LEU A 39 11.08 7.78 6.64
CA LEU A 39 10.00 6.85 6.95
C LEU A 39 8.65 7.38 6.45
N THR A 40 8.38 8.67 6.65
CA THR A 40 7.15 9.32 6.16
C THR A 40 7.04 9.21 4.63
N MET A 41 8.12 9.53 3.91
CA MET A 41 8.13 9.49 2.45
C MET A 41 7.95 8.06 1.92
N ASN A 42 8.65 7.09 2.52
CA ASN A 42 8.59 5.69 2.12
C ASN A 42 7.19 5.10 2.34
N SER A 43 6.60 5.30 3.53
CA SER A 43 5.26 4.81 3.83
C SER A 43 4.20 5.42 2.89
N LYS A 44 4.31 6.71 2.56
CA LYS A 44 3.40 7.36 1.59
C LYS A 44 3.53 6.78 0.18
N ASN A 45 4.74 6.42 -0.24
CA ASN A 45 4.97 5.78 -1.54
C ASN A 45 4.42 4.36 -1.54
N GLU A 46 4.60 3.62 -0.46
CA GLU A 46 4.09 2.25 -0.34
C GLU A 46 2.55 2.22 -0.36
N ILE A 47 1.88 3.15 0.33
CA ILE A 47 0.41 3.29 0.24
C ILE A 47 -0.04 3.51 -1.21
N LYS A 48 0.66 4.35 -1.99
CA LYS A 48 0.32 4.57 -3.41
C LYS A 48 0.52 3.30 -4.25
N ASN A 49 1.56 2.53 -3.98
CA ASN A 49 1.81 1.25 -4.65
C ASN A 49 0.68 0.26 -4.35
N LEU A 50 0.31 0.10 -3.08
CA LEU A 50 -0.77 -0.78 -2.63
C LEU A 50 -2.12 -0.42 -3.26
N VAL A 51 -2.45 0.88 -3.35
CA VAL A 51 -3.67 1.35 -4.05
C VAL A 51 -3.62 0.99 -5.54
N SER A 52 -2.46 1.04 -6.17
CA SER A 52 -2.29 0.69 -7.59
C SER A 52 -2.45 -0.82 -7.80
N ILE A 53 -1.89 -1.64 -6.91
CA ILE A 53 -2.03 -3.09 -6.91
C ILE A 53 -3.49 -3.49 -6.68
N GLU A 54 -4.15 -2.92 -5.66
CA GLU A 54 -5.57 -3.16 -5.38
C GLU A 54 -6.45 -2.84 -6.60
N LYS A 55 -6.20 -1.71 -7.27
CA LYS A 55 -6.89 -1.34 -8.51
C LYS A 55 -6.61 -2.33 -9.65
N ALA A 56 -5.39 -2.84 -9.77
CA ALA A 56 -5.04 -3.81 -10.81
C ALA A 56 -5.72 -5.17 -10.56
N LEU A 57 -5.78 -5.61 -9.31
CA LEU A 57 -6.41 -6.88 -8.91
C LEU A 57 -7.94 -6.85 -9.03
N LYS A 58 -8.57 -5.69 -8.78
CA LYS A 58 -10.02 -5.51 -8.95
C LYS A 58 -10.45 -5.32 -10.42
N ARG A 59 -9.51 -5.06 -11.34
CA ARG A 59 -9.86 -5.00 -12.76
C ARG A 59 -10.22 -6.42 -13.21
N PRO A 60 -11.34 -6.61 -13.92
CA PRO A 60 -11.55 -7.85 -14.61
C PRO A 60 -10.35 -8.08 -15.54
N PRO A 61 -9.85 -9.32 -15.68
CA PRO A 61 -8.84 -9.61 -16.66
C PRO A 61 -9.36 -9.06 -17.99
N LYS A 62 -8.61 -8.14 -18.60
CA LYS A 62 -8.82 -7.85 -20.02
C LYS A 62 -8.50 -9.16 -20.70
N TYR A 63 -9.52 -9.98 -20.94
CA TYR A 63 -9.43 -11.09 -21.87
C TYR A 63 -8.92 -10.43 -23.14
N GLU A 64 -7.68 -10.74 -23.52
CA GLU A 64 -7.22 -10.50 -24.87
C GLU A 64 -8.09 -11.38 -25.76
N SER A 65 -9.27 -10.86 -26.12
CA SER A 65 -10.09 -11.34 -27.23
C SER A 65 -9.37 -10.99 -28.53
N GLY A 66 -8.16 -11.51 -28.69
CA GLY A 66 -7.29 -11.35 -29.85
C GLY A 66 -6.84 -12.67 -30.44
N LEU A 67 -7.33 -13.80 -29.93
CA LEU A 67 -7.20 -15.11 -30.57
C LEU A 67 -8.59 -15.63 -30.93
N SER A 68 -9.14 -15.02 -31.97
CA SER A 68 -10.15 -15.64 -32.83
C SER A 68 -9.45 -15.89 -34.16
N GLU A 69 -8.79 -17.04 -34.28
CA GLU A 69 -8.50 -17.68 -35.58
C GLU A 69 -9.49 -18.82 -35.80
#